data_AF-K7WGS2-F1
#
_entry.id   AF-K7WGS2-F1
#
_cell.length_a   1.000
_cell.length_b   1.000
_cell.length_c   1.000
_cell.angle_alpha   90.00
_cell.angle_beta   90.00
_cell.angle_gamma   90.00
#
_symmetry.space_group_name_H-M   'P 1'
#
loop_
_entity.id
_entity.type
_entity.pdbx_description
1 polymer ?
#
loop_
_entity_poly.entity_id
_entity_poly.type
_entity_poly.pdbx_seq_one_letter_code
_entity_poly.pdbx_strand_id
1 'polypeptide(L)'
;MLNFISFLIQGIKAFLIPICFITSWTVMVLVFLNLWTATKETVKIAQEMHKIPCPNCQFFTNNYRLKCTVNPYIANTEEAIGCQDYQSN
;
A
#
# COMPACT_ATOMS: atom_id res chain seq x y z
N MET A 1 5.49 -54.53 -20.93
CA MET A 1 4.60 -53.64 -20.14
C MET A 1 5.36 -52.59 -19.34
N LEU A 2 6.39 -52.94 -18.55
CA LEU A 2 7.14 -51.98 -17.72
C LEU A 2 7.80 -50.82 -18.49
N ASN A 3 8.40 -51.09 -19.65
CA ASN A 3 9.12 -50.07 -20.44
C ASN A 3 8.18 -48.99 -21.02
N PHE A 4 6.96 -49.37 -21.40
CA PHE A 4 5.98 -48.43 -21.94
C PHE A 4 5.47 -47.48 -20.85
N ILE A 5 5.25 -48.01 -19.64
CA ILE A 5 4.87 -47.22 -18.46
C ILE A 5 5.99 -46.22 -18.10
N SER A 6 7.25 -46.65 -18.13
CA SER A 6 8.39 -45.77 -17.86
C SER A 6 8.50 -44.61 -18.87
N PHE A 7 8.26 -44.89 -20.14
CA PHE A 7 8.30 -43.87 -21.20
C PHE A 7 7.21 -42.81 -21.00
N LEU A 8 5.99 -43.22 -20.65
CA LEU A 8 4.89 -42.30 -20.34
C LEU A 8 5.20 -41.43 -19.11
N ILE A 9 5.76 -42.02 -18.05
CA ILE A 9 6.13 -41.26 -16.83
C ILE A 9 7.22 -40.23 -17.14
N GLN A 10 8.20 -40.57 -17.97
CA GLN A 10 9.30 -39.66 -18.32
C GLN A 10 8.80 -38.47 -19.15
N GLY A 11 7.86 -38.70 -20.08
CA GLY A 11 7.18 -37.63 -20.83
C GLY A 11 6.36 -36.70 -19.92
N ILE A 12 5.60 -37.26 -18.98
CA ILE A 12 4.79 -36.48 -18.04
C ILE A 12 5.69 -35.65 -17.11
N LYS A 13 6.76 -36.24 -16.56
CA LYS A 13 7.71 -35.53 -15.68
C LYS A 13 8.38 -34.34 -16.38
N ALA A 14 8.75 -34.49 -17.65
CA ALA A 14 9.36 -33.41 -18.43
C ALA A 14 8.44 -32.19 -18.56
N PHE A 15 7.12 -32.40 -18.53
CA PHE A 15 6.13 -31.33 -18.60
C PHE A 15 5.70 -30.82 -17.21
N LEU A 16 5.72 -31.69 -16.20
CA LEU A 16 5.30 -31.33 -14.84
C LEU A 16 6.28 -30.35 -14.16
N ILE A 17 7.59 -30.54 -14.37
CA ILE A 17 8.63 -29.69 -13.79
C ILE A 17 8.51 -28.22 -14.23
N PRO A 18 8.41 -27.88 -15.53
CA PRO A 18 8.27 -26.48 -15.95
C PRO A 18 6.95 -25.87 -15.49
N ILE A 19 5.85 -26.65 -15.44
CA ILE A 19 4.58 -26.15 -14.90
C ILE A 19 4.74 -25.77 -13.43
N CYS A 20 5.31 -26.66 -12.61
CA CYS A 20 5.53 -26.36 -11.19
C CYS A 20 6.43 -25.14 -11.00
N PHE A 21 7.45 -24.96 -11.85
CA PHE A 21 8.32 -23.80 -11.78
C PHE A 21 7.57 -22.50 -12.10
N ILE A 22 6.76 -22.50 -13.17
CA ILE A 22 5.94 -21.35 -13.55
C ILE A 22 4.93 -21.03 -12.44
N THR A 23 4.25 -22.03 -11.88
CA THR A 23 3.24 -21.80 -10.84
C THR A 23 3.86 -21.27 -9.55
N SER A 24 5.03 -21.77 -9.14
CA SER A 24 5.75 -21.20 -7.99
C SER A 24 6.16 -19.75 -8.24
N TRP A 25 6.68 -19.44 -9.44
CA TRP A 25 7.10 -18.09 -9.78
C TRP A 25 5.94 -17.12 -9.88
N THR A 26 4.80 -17.52 -10.45
CA THR A 26 3.61 -16.68 -10.53
C THR A 26 3.07 -16.34 -9.14
N VAL A 27 2.99 -17.32 -8.24
CA VAL A 27 2.58 -17.08 -6.85
C VAL A 27 3.55 -16.12 -6.16
N MET A 28 4.86 -16.33 -6.32
CA MET A 28 5.87 -15.45 -5.73
C MET A 28 5.73 -14.01 -6.22
N VAL A 29 5.60 -13.81 -7.54
CA VAL A 29 5.40 -12.49 -8.15
C VAL A 29 4.10 -11.85 -7.65
N LEU A 30 3.00 -12.60 -7.57
CA LEU A 30 1.74 -12.09 -7.04
C LEU A 30 1.89 -11.60 -5.60
N VAL A 31 2.57 -12.35 -4.73
CA VAL A 31 2.82 -11.94 -3.34
C VAL A 31 3.63 -10.64 -3.29
N PHE A 32 4.69 -10.53 -4.09
CA PHE A 32 5.49 -9.31 -4.16
C PHE A 32 4.69 -8.11 -4.65
N LEU A 33 3.86 -8.28 -5.68
CA LEU A 33 3.01 -7.21 -6.20
C LEU A 33 2.01 -6.73 -5.15
N ASN A 34 1.34 -7.65 -4.44
CA ASN A 34 0.40 -7.31 -3.37
C ASN A 34 1.08 -6.53 -2.23
N LEU A 35 2.28 -6.96 -1.81
CA LEU A 35 3.04 -6.26 -0.77
C LEU A 35 3.46 -4.86 -1.25
N TRP A 36 3.89 -4.74 -2.50
CA TRP A 36 4.27 -3.47 -3.11
C TRP A 36 3.09 -2.50 -3.20
N THR A 37 1.90 -2.97 -3.63
CA THR A 37 0.70 -2.13 -3.71
C THR A 37 0.24 -1.65 -2.35
N ALA A 38 0.22 -2.54 -1.34
CA ALA A 38 -0.14 -2.17 0.03
C ALA A 38 0.82 -1.13 0.64
N THR A 39 2.11 -1.26 0.37
CA THR A 39 3.12 -0.28 0.81
C THR A 39 2.91 1.06 0.10
N LYS A 40 2.67 1.04 -1.21
CA LYS A 40 2.45 2.27 -2.00
C LYS A 40 1.20 3.03 -1.56
N GLU A 41 0.12 2.33 -1.21
CA GLU A 41 -1.09 2.96 -0.68
C GLU A 41 -0.84 3.63 0.67
N THR A 42 -0.11 2.96 1.56
CA THR A 42 0.28 3.54 2.86
C THR A 42 1.15 4.78 2.68
N VAL A 43 2.09 4.76 1.73
CA VAL A 43 2.93 5.93 1.41
C VAL A 43 2.09 7.06 0.82
N LYS A 44 1.11 6.78 -0.03
CA LYS A 44 0.20 7.82 -0.57
C LYS A 44 -0.61 8.49 0.54
N ILE A 45 -1.18 7.70 1.45
CA ILE A 45 -1.91 8.22 2.61
C ILE A 45 -0.98 9.06 3.50
N ALA A 46 0.23 8.58 3.76
CA ALA A 46 1.22 9.34 4.52
C ALA A 46 1.62 10.65 3.81
N GLN A 47 1.78 10.64 2.49
CA GLN A 47 2.05 11.83 1.68
C GLN A 47 0.88 12.81 1.69
N GLU A 48 -0.36 12.31 1.67
CA GLU A 48 -1.57 13.12 1.79
C GLU A 48 -1.66 13.79 3.17
N MET A 49 -1.33 13.06 4.24
CA MET A 49 -1.21 13.65 5.57
C MET A 49 -0.09 14.70 5.67
N HIS A 50 0.99 14.59 4.91
CA HIS A 50 2.03 15.65 4.83
C HIS A 50 1.55 16.91 4.10
N LYS A 51 0.47 16.84 3.29
CA LYS A 51 -0.11 18.03 2.65
C LYS A 51 -0.98 18.85 3.60
N ILE A 52 -1.28 18.33 4.80
CA ILE A 52 -2.10 19.03 5.78
C ILE A 52 -1.26 20.14 6.42
N PRO A 53 -1.64 21.43 6.26
CA PRO A 53 -0.83 22.55 6.72
C PRO A 53 -1.01 22.86 8.22
N CYS A 54 -1.89 22.13 8.93
CA CYS A 54 -2.25 22.40 10.33
C CYS A 54 -1.07 22.52 11.29
N PRO A 55 -0.04 21.63 11.29
CA PRO A 55 1.08 21.75 12.21
C PRO A 55 1.89 23.05 12.08
N ASN A 56 1.83 23.70 10.91
CA ASN A 56 2.54 24.94 10.59
C ASN A 56 1.63 26.17 10.65
N CYS A 57 0.42 26.05 11.21
CA CYS A 57 -0.56 27.12 11.29
C CYS A 57 -0.51 27.84 12.63
N GLN A 58 -0.60 29.18 12.64
CA GLN A 58 -0.67 30.02 13.84
C GLN A 58 -1.82 29.64 14.79
N PHE A 59 -2.95 29.19 14.23
CA PHE A 59 -4.15 28.83 14.99
C PHE A 59 -4.12 27.40 15.55
N PHE A 60 -3.06 26.66 15.29
CA PHE A 60 -2.90 25.28 15.75
C PHE A 60 -2.43 25.26 17.20
N THR A 61 -3.30 24.75 18.08
CA THR A 61 -3.06 24.72 19.53
C THR A 61 -2.55 23.37 20.03
N ASN A 62 -2.35 22.40 19.13
CA ASN A 62 -1.90 21.03 19.41
C ASN A 62 -2.58 20.36 20.63
N ASN A 63 -3.83 20.74 20.92
CA ASN A 63 -4.58 20.24 22.05
C ASN A 63 -5.62 19.24 21.57
N TYR A 64 -5.73 18.08 22.24
CA TYR A 64 -6.65 17.02 21.86
C TYR A 64 -8.12 17.45 21.85
N ARG A 65 -8.49 18.44 22.68
CA ARG A 65 -9.86 18.97 22.77
C ARG A 65 -10.13 20.09 21.78
N LEU A 66 -9.09 20.86 21.44
CA LEU A 66 -9.17 22.02 20.57
C LEU A 66 -7.91 22.00 19.71
N LYS A 67 -8.02 21.35 18.54
CA LYS A 67 -6.88 21.18 17.62
C LYS A 67 -6.56 22.50 16.90
N CYS A 68 -7.58 23.25 16.51
CA CYS A 68 -7.50 24.57 15.88
C CYS A 68 -8.53 25.50 16.52
N THR A 69 -8.20 26.78 16.70
CA THR A 69 -9.10 27.78 17.30
C THR A 69 -10.18 28.28 16.34
N VAL A 70 -9.95 28.22 15.03
CA VAL A 70 -10.89 28.70 14.00
C VAL A 70 -11.83 27.58 13.57
N ASN A 71 -11.27 26.45 13.12
CA ASN A 71 -12.04 25.30 12.64
C ASN A 71 -11.60 24.02 13.38
N PRO A 72 -12.13 23.76 14.59
CA PRO A 72 -11.72 22.61 15.41
C PRO A 72 -12.12 21.25 14.82
N TYR A 73 -13.16 21.19 13.98
CA TYR A 73 -13.69 19.94 13.42
C TYR A 73 -12.88 19.42 12.22
N ILE A 74 -12.34 20.32 11.40
CA ILE A 74 -11.58 19.97 10.18
C ILE A 74 -10.07 19.86 10.44
N ALA A 75 -9.60 20.24 11.63
CA ALA A 75 -8.18 20.27 11.94
C ALA A 75 -7.56 18.85 11.97
N ASN A 76 -6.39 18.70 11.34
CA ASN A 76 -5.68 17.42 11.15
C ASN A 76 -6.49 16.37 10.37
N THR A 77 -7.37 16.80 9.46
CA THR A 77 -8.05 15.93 8.49
C THR A 77 -7.66 16.33 7.06
N GLU A 78 -8.00 15.49 6.08
CA GLU A 78 -7.80 15.77 4.65
C GLU A 78 -8.57 17.03 4.19
N GLU A 79 -9.67 17.38 4.87
CA GLU A 79 -10.46 18.59 4.60
C GLU A 79 -9.71 19.88 4.93
N ALA A 80 -8.65 19.81 5.75
CA ALA A 80 -7.79 20.96 6.02
C ALA A 80 -6.75 21.21 4.91
N ILE A 81 -6.62 20.32 3.92
CA ILE A 81 -5.78 20.54 2.75
C ILE A 81 -6.37 21.71 1.95
N GLY A 82 -5.68 22.86 1.93
CA GLY A 82 -6.18 24.08 1.30
C GLY A 82 -7.10 24.94 2.18
N CYS A 83 -7.01 24.79 3.51
CA CYS A 83 -7.74 25.64 4.47
C CYS A 83 -7.56 27.14 4.16
N GLN A 84 -8.68 27.87 4.00
CA GLN A 84 -8.67 29.31 3.67
C GLN A 84 -8.19 30.18 4.83
N ASP A 85 -8.38 29.71 6.07
CA ASP A 85 -7.96 30.38 7.29
C ASP A 85 -6.50 30.04 7.68
N TYR A 86 -5.76 29.35 6.80
CA TYR A 86 -4.38 29.02 7.05
C TYR A 86 -3.51 30.27 7.12
N GLN A 87 -2.83 30.43 8.26
CA GLN A 87 -1.83 31.47 8.46
C GLN A 87 -0.56 30.81 8.97
N SER A 88 0.56 31.00 8.25
CA SER A 88 1.85 30.44 8.69
C SER A 88 2.24 31.04 10.04
N ASN A 89 2.65 30.17 10.96
CA ASN A 89 3.38 30.56 12.17
C ASN A 89 4.86 30.81 11.85
#